data_AF-A0A6V7JK16-F1
#
_entry.id   AF-A0A6V7JK16-F1
#
_cell.length_a   1.000
_cell.length_b   1.000
_cell.length_c   1.000
_cell.angle_alpha   90.00
_cell.angle_beta   90.00
_cell.angle_gamma   90.00
#
_symmetry.space_group_name_H-M   'P 1'
#
loop_
_entity.id
_entity.type
_entity.pdbx_description
1 polymer ?
#
loop_
_entity_poly.entity_id
_entity_poly.type
_entity_poly.pdbx_seq_one_letter_code
_entity_poly.pdbx_strand_id
1 'polypeptide(L)'
;GFVAFSSQGDRIALTQIEQVIDGKYVKLGYYDTQSDNLTWKNMERWIAGKVPQDRTIVKRVLRTVSLPLFICMCTISALGIVVAIILIIFNIWNRHR
;
A
#
# COMPACT_ATOMS: atom_id res chain seq x y z
N GLY A 1 -30.16 28.92 22.00
CA GLY A 1 -29.66 27.53 21.87
C GLY A 1 -29.77 26.85 23.22
N PHE A 2 -29.84 25.51 23.25
CA PHE A 2 -29.82 24.73 24.48
C PHE A 2 -28.49 24.96 25.21
N VAL A 3 -28.53 25.20 26.53
CA VAL A 3 -27.36 25.43 27.37
C VAL A 3 -27.37 24.35 28.45
N ALA A 4 -26.28 23.60 28.53
CA ALA A 4 -26.05 22.61 29.56
C ALA A 4 -24.66 22.79 30.15
N PHE A 5 -24.46 22.34 31.38
CA PHE A 5 -23.17 22.38 32.07
C PHE A 5 -22.73 20.96 32.43
N SER A 6 -21.43 20.70 32.39
CA SER A 6 -20.85 19.45 32.88
C SER A 6 -20.93 19.40 34.41
N SER A 7 -20.67 18.23 34.99
CA SER A 7 -20.54 18.06 36.46
C SER A 7 -19.40 18.90 37.06
N GLN A 8 -18.46 19.37 36.24
CA GLN A 8 -17.38 20.27 36.64
C GLN A 8 -17.70 21.76 36.42
N GLY A 9 -18.88 22.07 35.85
CA GLY A 9 -19.33 23.44 35.60
C GLY A 9 -18.97 23.99 34.21
N ASP A 10 -18.39 23.19 33.32
CA ASP A 10 -18.06 23.62 31.96
C ASP A 10 -19.31 23.72 31.09
N ARG A 11 -19.41 24.77 30.28
CA ARG A 11 -20.50 24.89 29.31
C ARG A 11 -20.34 23.85 28.20
N ILE A 12 -21.35 23.01 28.02
CA ILE A 12 -21.38 22.05 26.93
C ILE A 12 -21.89 22.73 25.66
N ALA A 13 -21.10 22.66 24.59
CA ALA A 13 -21.39 23.25 23.30
C ALA A 13 -20.87 22.36 22.16
N LEU A 14 -21.40 22.56 20.96
CA LEU A 14 -20.91 21.90 19.75
C LEU A 14 -19.50 22.38 19.43
N THR A 15 -18.58 21.44 19.21
CA THR A 15 -17.22 21.74 18.75
C THR A 15 -17.22 21.87 17.24
N GLN A 16 -16.81 23.02 16.69
CA GLN A 16 -16.69 23.24 15.25
C GLN A 16 -15.31 22.79 14.75
N ILE A 17 -15.27 22.06 13.64
CA ILE A 17 -14.03 21.59 13.01
C ILE A 17 -13.86 22.31 11.67
N GLU A 18 -12.69 22.92 11.46
CA GLU A 18 -12.36 23.68 10.24
C GLU A 18 -11.01 23.25 9.67
N GLN A 19 -10.83 23.44 8.36
CA GLN A 19 -9.56 23.28 7.66
C GLN A 19 -9.25 24.51 6.82
N VAL A 20 -7.98 24.92 6.79
CA VAL A 20 -7.51 25.96 5.86
C VAL A 20 -7.32 25.34 4.48
N ILE A 21 -8.12 25.79 3.51
CA ILE A 21 -8.07 25.37 2.11
C ILE A 21 -7.94 26.63 1.26
N ASP A 22 -6.89 26.70 0.43
CA ASP A 22 -6.62 27.83 -0.47
C ASP A 22 -6.65 29.20 0.26
N GLY A 23 -6.09 29.25 1.47
CA GLY A 23 -6.02 30.46 2.30
C GLY A 23 -7.31 30.86 3.03
N LYS A 24 -8.36 30.04 2.97
CA LYS A 24 -9.64 30.30 3.66
C LYS A 24 -9.98 29.20 4.67
N TYR A 25 -10.59 29.57 5.78
CA TYR A 25 -11.14 28.62 6.75
C TYR A 25 -12.44 28.03 6.21
N VAL A 26 -12.45 26.70 6.04
CA VAL A 26 -13.61 25.93 5.57
C VAL A 26 -14.11 25.04 6.69
N LYS A 27 -15.39 25.17 7.04
CA LYS A 27 -16.04 24.34 8.06
C LYS A 27 -16.26 22.92 7.56
N LEU A 28 -15.62 21.95 8.21
CA LEU A 28 -15.72 20.53 7.88
C LEU A 28 -16.85 19.81 8.62
N GLY A 29 -17.17 20.26 9.84
CA GLY A 29 -18.16 19.55 10.65
C GLY A 29 -18.36 20.12 12.05
N TYR A 30 -19.22 19.43 12.80
CA TYR A 30 -19.45 19.69 14.21
C TYR A 30 -19.42 18.38 14.99
N TYR A 31 -18.88 18.42 16.20
CA TYR A 31 -18.89 17.31 17.14
C TYR A 31 -19.69 17.69 18.39
N ASP A 32 -20.68 16.85 18.72
CA ASP A 32 -21.45 16.94 19.95
C ASP A 32 -20.91 15.93 20.97
N THR A 33 -20.33 16.46 22.06
CA THR A 33 -19.76 15.65 23.14
C THR A 33 -20.82 14.97 24.01
N GLN A 34 -22.07 15.43 24.02
CA GLN A 34 -23.13 14.80 24.83
C GLN A 34 -23.71 13.56 24.17
N SER A 35 -23.93 13.63 22.86
CA SER A 35 -24.52 12.55 22.08
C SER A 35 -23.48 11.69 21.35
N ASP A 36 -22.19 12.00 21.52
CA ASP A 36 -21.07 11.40 20.78
C ASP A 36 -21.31 11.39 19.26
N ASN A 37 -21.80 12.52 18.75
CA ASN A 37 -22.25 12.64 17.37
C ASN A 37 -21.33 13.54 16.56
N LEU A 38 -20.72 12.97 15.52
CA LEU A 38 -19.91 13.67 14.54
C LEU A 38 -20.70 13.92 13.25
N THR A 39 -21.06 15.18 12.99
CA THR A 39 -21.60 15.61 11.70
C THR A 39 -20.46 16.07 10.80
N TRP A 40 -20.22 15.34 9.71
CA TRP A 40 -19.10 15.58 8.79
C TRP A 40 -19.59 15.91 7.37
N LYS A 41 -19.01 16.94 6.75
CA LYS A 41 -19.41 17.43 5.41
C LYS A 41 -18.63 16.84 4.24
N ASN A 42 -17.60 16.02 4.50
CA ASN A 42 -16.74 15.41 3.47
C ASN A 42 -16.11 16.46 2.51
N MET A 43 -15.74 17.64 3.04
CA MET A 43 -15.13 18.74 2.27
C MET A 43 -13.63 18.90 2.54
N GLU A 44 -13.05 17.98 3.29
CA GLU A 44 -11.62 17.98 3.61
C GLU A 44 -10.77 17.82 2.35
N ARG A 45 -9.64 18.52 2.32
CA ARG A 45 -8.70 18.46 1.20
C ARG A 45 -7.34 18.01 1.68
N TRP A 46 -6.92 16.83 1.26
CA TRP A 46 -5.59 16.30 1.53
C TRP A 46 -4.76 16.25 0.25
N ILE A 47 -3.45 16.39 0.38
CA ILE A 47 -2.52 16.18 -0.74
C ILE A 47 -2.70 14.72 -1.20
N ALA A 48 -2.86 14.53 -2.52
CA ALA A 48 -3.19 13.23 -3.11
C ALA A 48 -4.49 12.57 -2.60
N GLY A 49 -5.41 13.35 -2.01
CA GLY A 49 -6.75 12.89 -1.62
C GLY A 49 -6.76 11.91 -0.42
N LYS A 50 -5.65 11.77 0.31
CA LYS A 50 -5.54 10.86 1.44
C LYS A 50 -4.90 11.54 2.65
N VAL A 51 -5.45 11.27 3.83
CA VAL A 51 -4.85 11.67 5.11
C VAL A 51 -3.43 11.11 5.22
N PRO A 52 -2.41 11.96 5.49
CA PRO A 52 -1.04 11.50 5.67
C PRO A 52 -0.97 10.50 6.83
N GLN A 53 -0.15 9.47 6.66
CA GLN A 53 0.04 8.45 7.70
C GLN A 53 1.09 8.95 8.70
N ASP A 54 0.86 8.68 9.98
CA ASP A 54 1.77 9.05 11.08
C ASP A 54 3.16 8.42 10.93
N ARG A 55 3.23 7.20 10.38
CA ARG A 55 4.49 6.49 10.13
C ARG A 55 4.54 5.83 8.76
N THR A 56 5.77 5.63 8.27
CA THR A 56 6.02 4.83 7.07
C THR A 56 5.69 3.36 7.32
N ILE A 57 4.93 2.76 6.40
CA ILE A 57 4.61 1.33 6.43
C ILE A 57 5.74 0.57 5.73
N VAL A 58 6.45 -0.27 6.48
CA VAL A 58 7.50 -1.14 5.91
C VAL A 58 6.82 -2.26 5.10
N LYS A 59 6.99 -2.24 3.78
CA LYS A 59 6.54 -3.31 2.88
C LYS A 59 7.72 -4.23 2.56
N ARG A 60 7.65 -5.48 3.04
CA ARG A 60 8.61 -6.52 2.66
C ARG A 60 8.21 -7.06 1.29
N VAL A 61 9.08 -6.91 0.30
CA VAL A 61 8.88 -7.44 -1.06
C VAL A 61 9.93 -8.51 -1.35
N LEU A 62 9.51 -9.60 -1.99
CA LEU A 62 10.42 -10.65 -2.44
C LEU A 62 11.20 -10.15 -3.65
N ARG A 63 12.52 -10.31 -3.63
CA ARG A 63 13.39 -10.02 -4.78
C ARG A 63 13.59 -11.31 -5.58
N THR A 64 12.81 -11.47 -6.64
CA THR A 64 12.93 -12.62 -7.54
C THR A 64 13.85 -12.31 -8.72
N VAL A 65 14.36 -13.36 -9.36
CA VAL A 65 15.08 -13.25 -10.63
C VAL A 65 14.11 -12.86 -11.75
N SER A 66 14.61 -12.20 -12.79
CA SER A 66 13.75 -11.84 -13.92
C SER A 66 13.37 -13.10 -14.71
N LEU A 67 12.08 -13.21 -15.02
CA LEU A 67 11.55 -14.36 -15.76
C LEU A 67 12.22 -14.57 -17.13
N PRO A 68 12.53 -13.53 -17.93
CA PRO A 68 13.23 -13.72 -19.20
C PRO A 68 14.62 -14.34 -19.03
N LEU A 69 15.40 -13.87 -18.05
CA LEU A 69 16.74 -14.42 -17.79
C LEU A 69 16.66 -15.88 -17.34
N PHE A 70 15.69 -16.19 -16.47
CA PHE A 70 15.46 -17.56 -16.01
C PHE A 70 15.14 -18.49 -17.18
N ILE A 71 14.24 -18.09 -18.08
CA ILE A 71 13.87 -18.87 -19.26
C ILE A 71 15.09 -19.09 -20.17
N CYS A 72 15.86 -18.05 -20.48
CA CYS A 72 17.04 -18.17 -21.33
C CYS A 72 18.10 -19.12 -20.75
N MET A 73 18.36 -19.06 -19.44
CA MET A 73 19.30 -19.97 -18.79
C MET A 73 18.80 -21.42 -18.82
N CYS A 74 17.51 -21.63 -18.60
CA CYS A 74 16.88 -22.95 -18.67
C CYS A 74 16.95 -23.55 -20.08
N THR A 75 16.68 -22.78 -21.13
CA THR A 75 16.74 -23.29 -22.51
C THR A 75 18.17 -23.65 -22.94
N ILE A 76 19.15 -22.81 -22.60
CA ILE A 76 20.57 -23.08 -22.89
C ILE A 76 21.04 -24.34 -22.14
N SER A 77 20.66 -24.48 -20.87
CA SER A 77 21.00 -25.65 -20.07
C SER A 77 20.39 -26.93 -20.65
N ALA A 78 19.12 -26.89 -21.05
CA ALA A 78 18.44 -28.02 -21.67
C ALA A 78 19.09 -28.44 -23.00
N LEU A 79 19.45 -27.47 -23.85
CA LEU A 79 20.18 -27.72 -25.10
C LEU A 79 21.53 -28.40 -24.84
N GLY A 80 22.29 -27.92 -23.86
CA GLY A 80 23.57 -28.52 -23.48
C GLY A 80 23.44 -29.98 -23.03
N ILE A 81 22.41 -30.29 -22.22
CA ILE A 81 22.12 -31.66 -21.78
C ILE A 81 21.82 -32.57 -22.97
N VAL A 82 20.99 -32.10 -23.93
CA VAL A 82 20.66 -32.88 -25.13
C VAL A 82 21.90 -33.18 -25.96
N VAL A 83 22.75 -32.18 -26.20
CA VAL A 83 24.01 -32.36 -26.95
C VAL A 83 24.93 -33.34 -26.24
N ALA A 84 25.07 -33.24 -24.92
CA ALA A 84 25.89 -34.17 -24.13
C ALA A 84 25.41 -35.62 -24.27
N ILE A 85 24.10 -35.87 -24.20
CA ILE A 85 23.51 -37.21 -24.38
C ILE A 85 23.81 -37.74 -25.78
N ILE A 86 23.67 -36.92 -26.82
CA ILE A 86 23.98 -37.33 -28.21
C ILE A 86 25.45 -37.73 -28.34
N LEU A 87 26.37 -36.94 -27.76
CA LEU A 87 27.80 -37.25 -27.78
C LEU A 87 28.13 -38.55 -27.04
N ILE A 88 27.47 -38.82 -25.91
CA ILE A 88 27.63 -40.07 -25.16
C ILE A 88 27.16 -41.26 -26.02
N ILE A 89 25.99 -41.16 -26.64
CA ILE A 89 25.46 -42.23 -27.52
C ILE A 89 26.42 -42.48 -28.68
N PHE A 90 26.89 -41.41 -29.33
CA PHE A 90 27.85 -41.50 -30.43
C PHE A 90 29.15 -42.17 -29.98
N ASN A 91 29.69 -41.77 -28.81
CA ASN A 91 30.91 -42.34 -28.26
C ASN A 91 30.78 -43.85 -28.01
N ILE A 92 29.65 -44.29 -27.44
CA ILE A 92 29.38 -45.71 -27.19
C ILE A 92 29.27 -46.50 -28.50
N TRP A 93 28.56 -45.96 -29.50
CA TRP A 93 28.37 -46.64 -30.78
C TRP A 93 29.70 -46.80 -31.53
N ASN A 94 30.55 -45.78 -31.54
CA ASN A 94 31.87 -45.83 -32.19
C ASN A 94 32.95 -46.55 -31.37
N ARG A 95 32.63 -47.15 -30.22
CA ARG A 95 33.60 -47.84 -29.36
C ARG A 95 34.15 -49.14 -29.95
N HIS A 96 33.41 -49.78 -30.86
CA HIS A 96 33.76 -51.07 -31.47
C HIS A 96 34.42 -50.97 -32.86
N ARG A 97 34.74 -49.74 -33.32
CA ARG A 97 35.58 -49.51 -34.49
C ARG A 97 37.02 -49.25 -34.09
#